data_AF-A0A9P6Q4H2-F1
#
_entry.id   AF-A0A9P6Q4H2-F1
#
_cell.length_a   1.000
_cell.length_b   1.000
_cell.length_c   1.000
_cell.angle_alpha   90.00
_cell.angle_beta   90.00
_cell.angle_gamma   90.00
#
_symmetry.space_group_name_H-M   'P 1'
#
loop_
_entity.id
_entity.type
_entity.pdbx_description
1 polymer ?
#
loop_
_entity_poly.entity_id
_entity_poly.type
_entity_poly.pdbx_seq_one_letter_code
_entity_poly.pdbx_strand_id
1 'polypeptide(L)'
;MRPFLVCLLAAVLPAASFASQEPFCEDKISRTGRLFGRPAFYDLEEKVPGSIFFSENRLQGQPLENSYWMLIGQLNEQIPKEAFKLAPVIYTMNGLQDFEGEFEGYVGRGEIRLKWSSGATIQGRSDKGDFKVSGRSFVLRRST
;
A
#
# COMPACT_ATOMS: atom_id res chain seq x y z
N MET A 1 15.50 13.90 -64.77
CA MET A 1 14.04 13.71 -64.88
C MET A 1 13.55 12.93 -63.66
N ARG A 2 12.71 13.54 -62.82
CA ARG A 2 11.79 12.85 -61.90
C ARG A 2 10.54 12.41 -62.72
N PRO A 3 9.62 11.55 -62.25
CA PRO A 3 9.50 11.05 -60.87
C PRO A 3 9.23 9.54 -60.71
N PHE A 4 9.81 8.97 -59.65
CA PHE A 4 9.19 7.91 -58.86
C PHE A 4 7.99 8.50 -58.10
N LEU A 5 6.84 7.84 -58.16
CA LEU A 5 5.66 8.18 -57.38
C LEU A 5 5.88 7.70 -55.93
N VAL A 6 6.18 8.64 -55.04
CA VAL A 6 6.32 8.45 -53.60
C VAL A 6 4.98 8.72 -52.94
N CYS A 7 4.50 7.76 -52.15
CA CYS A 7 3.33 7.90 -51.28
C CYS A 7 3.50 9.09 -50.33
N LEU A 8 2.46 9.94 -50.25
CA LEU A 8 2.28 10.87 -49.15
C LEU A 8 0.78 11.08 -48.90
N LEU A 9 0.49 11.52 -47.67
CA LEU A 9 -0.81 11.71 -46.99
C LEU A 9 -1.34 10.49 -46.24
N ALA A 10 -1.69 10.55 -44.96
CA ALA A 10 -1.51 11.56 -43.92
C ALA A 10 -1.72 10.84 -42.58
N ALA A 11 -0.76 10.89 -41.66
CA ALA A 11 -0.97 10.39 -40.31
C ALA A 11 -1.58 11.52 -39.46
N VAL A 12 -2.88 11.44 -39.23
CA VAL A 12 -3.61 12.23 -38.24
C VAL A 12 -3.70 11.39 -36.97
N LEU A 13 -2.97 11.79 -35.93
CA LEU A 13 -3.27 11.47 -34.52
C LEU A 13 -4.56 12.23 -34.13
N PRO A 14 -5.44 11.69 -33.27
CA PRO A 14 -5.18 11.77 -31.82
C PRO A 14 -5.71 10.61 -30.94
N ALA A 15 -5.08 10.50 -29.76
CA ALA A 15 -5.62 10.11 -28.45
C ALA A 15 -6.58 8.90 -28.31
N ALA A 16 -6.19 7.92 -27.48
CA ALA A 16 -6.86 7.56 -26.22
C ALA A 16 -6.70 6.08 -25.83
N SER A 17 -6.67 5.87 -24.51
CA SER A 17 -7.07 4.66 -23.79
C SER A 17 -6.17 3.43 -23.83
N PHE A 18 -5.29 3.39 -22.83
CA PHE A 18 -5.32 2.38 -21.75
C PHE A 18 -6.38 1.27 -21.97
N ALA A 19 -5.99 0.18 -22.61
CA ALA A 19 -6.76 -1.06 -22.61
C ALA A 19 -6.37 -1.86 -21.37
N SER A 20 -7.29 -1.85 -20.41
CA SER A 20 -7.36 -2.77 -19.27
C SER A 20 -7.26 -4.21 -19.78
N GLN A 21 -6.28 -4.96 -19.31
CA GLN A 21 -6.15 -6.38 -19.58
C GLN A 21 -7.12 -7.11 -18.66
N GLU A 22 -8.30 -7.46 -19.18
CA GLU A 22 -9.32 -8.25 -18.47
C GLU A 22 -8.75 -9.64 -18.12
N PRO A 23 -8.88 -10.13 -16.88
CA PRO A 23 -8.62 -11.52 -16.58
C PRO A 23 -9.78 -12.37 -17.09
N PHE A 24 -9.41 -13.23 -18.04
CA PHE A 24 -10.17 -14.31 -18.65
C PHE A 24 -10.97 -15.13 -17.60
N CYS A 25 -12.30 -15.05 -17.64
CA CYS A 25 -13.19 -15.97 -16.92
C CYS A 25 -13.54 -17.13 -17.86
N GLU A 26 -12.98 -18.31 -17.63
CA GLU A 26 -13.43 -19.53 -18.30
C GLU A 26 -14.68 -20.06 -17.58
N ASP A 27 -15.86 -19.69 -18.08
CA ASP A 27 -17.13 -20.28 -17.70
C ASP A 27 -17.23 -21.71 -18.25
N LYS A 28 -16.96 -22.72 -17.41
CA LYS A 28 -17.45 -24.09 -17.64
C LYS A 28 -18.70 -24.32 -16.80
N ILE A 29 -19.84 -23.96 -17.37
CA ILE A 29 -21.17 -24.28 -16.84
C ILE A 29 -21.39 -25.80 -16.94
N SER A 30 -21.20 -26.53 -15.84
CA SER A 30 -21.69 -27.91 -15.72
C SER A 30 -23.13 -27.90 -15.23
N ARG A 31 -24.07 -28.31 -16.11
CA ARG A 31 -25.48 -28.55 -15.82
C ARG A 31 -25.67 -29.80 -14.93
N THR A 32 -25.22 -29.75 -13.68
CA THR A 32 -25.68 -30.67 -12.63
C THR A 32 -25.35 -30.03 -11.28
N GLY A 33 -26.40 -29.70 -10.53
CA GLY A 33 -26.30 -28.97 -9.26
C GLY A 33 -25.51 -29.72 -8.20
N ARG A 34 -24.39 -29.13 -7.79
CA ARG A 34 -23.86 -28.99 -6.42
C ARG A 34 -22.42 -28.51 -6.53
N LEU A 35 -22.25 -27.19 -6.59
CA LEU A 35 -20.97 -26.59 -6.28
C LEU A 35 -20.77 -26.68 -4.77
N PHE A 36 -20.22 -27.79 -4.28
CA PHE A 36 -19.47 -27.75 -3.02
C PHE A 36 -18.10 -27.11 -3.30
N GLY A 37 -18.14 -25.86 -3.77
CA GLY A 37 -17.00 -24.98 -3.61
C GLY A 37 -16.90 -24.69 -2.13
N ARG A 38 -15.82 -25.14 -1.48
CA ARG A 38 -15.41 -24.54 -0.20
C ARG A 38 -15.48 -23.03 -0.39
N PRO A 39 -16.09 -22.25 0.53
CA PRO A 39 -15.98 -20.81 0.42
C PRO A 39 -14.49 -20.50 0.37
N ALA A 40 -14.03 -19.96 -0.76
CA ALA A 40 -12.76 -19.27 -0.78
C ALA A 40 -12.99 -18.10 0.17
N PHE A 41 -12.54 -18.24 1.42
CA PHE A 41 -12.38 -17.13 2.31
C PHE A 41 -11.32 -16.26 1.64
N TYR A 42 -11.75 -15.32 0.81
CA TYR A 42 -10.90 -14.23 0.40
C TYR A 42 -10.69 -13.43 1.69
N ASP A 43 -9.54 -13.60 2.33
CA ASP A 43 -9.08 -12.66 3.34
C ASP A 43 -8.99 -11.30 2.63
N LEU A 44 -10.04 -10.50 2.78
CA LEU A 44 -10.15 -9.18 2.17
C LEU A 44 -9.21 -8.26 2.93
N GLU A 45 -7.97 -8.22 2.48
CA GLU A 45 -6.95 -7.31 2.97
C GLU A 45 -7.43 -5.85 2.78
N GLU A 46 -7.67 -5.16 3.89
CA GLU A 46 -8.13 -3.77 3.92
C GLU A 46 -6.94 -2.84 3.62
N LYS A 47 -7.12 -1.91 2.68
CA LYS A 47 -6.12 -0.89 2.31
C LYS A 47 -6.62 0.50 2.65
N VAL A 48 -5.98 1.12 3.64
CA VAL A 48 -6.35 2.45 4.14
C VAL A 48 -5.23 3.43 3.86
N PRO A 49 -5.46 4.54 3.14
CA PRO A 49 -4.45 5.57 2.98
C PRO A 49 -4.30 6.40 4.27
N GLY A 50 -3.11 6.95 4.48
CA GLY A 50 -2.84 7.86 5.59
C GLY A 50 -1.44 8.45 5.56
N SER A 51 -0.95 8.80 6.75
CA SER A 51 0.38 9.34 6.97
C SER A 51 1.03 8.71 8.18
N ILE A 52 2.35 8.71 8.22
CA ILE A 52 3.13 8.22 9.36
C ILE A 52 4.17 9.25 9.75
N PHE A 53 4.36 9.43 11.05
CA PHE A 53 5.27 10.39 11.62
C PHE A 53 6.31 9.68 12.48
N PHE A 54 7.56 10.05 12.29
CA PHE A 54 8.69 9.55 13.05
C PHE A 54 9.32 10.70 13.84
N SER A 55 9.60 10.43 15.10
CA SER A 55 10.33 11.31 16.02
C SER A 55 11.31 10.44 16.80
N GLU A 56 12.36 11.01 17.38
CA GLU A 56 13.53 10.35 17.99
C GLU A 56 13.37 8.86 18.34
N ASN A 57 12.39 8.51 19.17
CA ASN A 57 12.07 7.15 19.59
C ASN A 57 10.58 6.76 19.43
N ARG A 58 9.82 7.49 18.62
CA ARG A 58 8.37 7.32 18.47
C ARG A 58 7.93 7.25 17.01
N LEU A 59 6.94 6.41 16.79
CA LEU A 59 6.18 6.28 15.56
C LEU A 59 4.73 6.67 15.85
N GLN A 60 4.13 7.47 14.98
CA GLN A 60 2.70 7.79 15.03
C GLN A 60 2.11 7.62 13.64
N GLY A 61 1.28 6.60 13.46
CA GLY A 61 0.52 6.37 12.25
C GLY A 61 -0.86 6.99 12.35
N GLN A 62 -1.17 7.90 11.43
CA GLN A 62 -2.49 8.47 11.26
C GLN A 62 -3.09 7.94 9.95
N PRO A 63 -3.91 6.87 9.98
CA PRO A 63 -4.84 6.58 8.90
C PRO A 63 -5.71 7.83 8.64
N LEU A 64 -6.20 8.01 7.41
CA LEU A 64 -7.04 9.13 6.91
C LEU A 64 -7.71 10.02 7.98
N GLU A 65 -7.81 11.34 7.79
CA GLU A 65 -8.25 12.32 8.83
C GLU A 65 -9.53 11.96 9.61
N ASN A 66 -10.45 11.18 9.03
CA ASN A 66 -11.71 10.74 9.65
C ASN A 66 -11.64 9.36 10.32
N SER A 67 -10.45 8.80 10.51
CA SER A 67 -10.28 7.48 11.11
C SER A 67 -10.48 7.53 12.63
N TYR A 68 -11.21 6.55 13.16
CA TYR A 68 -11.47 6.39 14.60
C TYR A 68 -10.31 5.75 15.37
N TRP A 69 -9.14 5.62 14.75
CA TRP A 69 -7.97 4.99 15.36
C TRP A 69 -6.66 5.67 14.94
N MET A 70 -5.63 5.48 15.76
CA MET A 70 -4.28 5.97 15.56
C MET A 70 -3.29 4.89 16.00
N LEU A 71 -2.23 4.71 15.23
CA LEU A 71 -1.14 3.81 15.57
C LEU A 71 -0.09 4.59 16.37
N ILE A 72 0.31 4.08 17.53
CA ILE A 72 1.41 4.62 18.30
C ILE A 72 2.46 3.53 18.49
N GLY A 73 3.71 3.85 18.20
CA GLY A 73 4.83 2.94 18.34
C GLY A 73 6.01 3.55 19.08
N GLN A 74 6.76 2.70 19.76
CA GLN A 74 8.06 2.99 20.31
C GLN A 74 9.12 2.31 19.43
N LEU A 75 10.13 3.08 19.02
CA LEU A 75 11.22 2.58 18.19
C LEU A 75 12.33 2.02 19.07
N ASN A 76 12.95 0.94 18.61
CA ASN A 76 14.12 0.34 19.26
C ASN A 76 15.39 1.11 18.89
N GLU A 77 15.48 1.59 17.65
CA GLU A 77 16.59 2.42 17.19
C GLU A 77 16.29 3.92 17.37
N GLN A 78 17.35 4.71 17.57
CA GLN A 78 17.26 6.16 17.49
C GLN A 78 17.29 6.57 16.02
N ILE A 79 16.15 7.02 15.51
CA ILE A 79 16.08 7.67 14.20
C ILE A 79 16.77 9.05 14.33
N PRO A 80 17.37 9.60 13.25
CA PRO A 80 17.91 10.96 13.25
C PRO A 80 16.99 11.96 13.97
N LYS A 81 17.59 12.86 14.75
CA LYS A 81 16.87 13.79 15.65
C LYS A 81 15.81 14.64 14.95
N GLU A 82 15.93 14.81 13.65
CA GLU A 82 14.94 15.55 12.87
C GLU A 82 13.68 14.69 12.69
N ALA A 83 12.59 15.11 13.32
CA ALA A 83 11.31 14.46 13.16
C ALA A 83 10.77 14.69 11.73
N PHE A 84 10.23 13.66 11.11
CA PHE A 84 9.71 13.75 9.74
C PHE A 84 8.38 13.01 9.58
N LYS A 85 7.58 13.51 8.63
CA LYS A 85 6.30 12.93 8.23
C LYS A 85 6.42 12.33 6.84
N LEU A 86 5.89 11.14 6.65
CA LEU A 86 5.75 10.49 5.34
C LEU A 86 4.27 10.39 4.99
N ALA A 87 3.91 10.95 3.84
CA ALA A 87 2.59 10.89 3.26
C ALA A 87 2.71 11.01 1.72
N PRO A 88 1.92 10.25 0.93
CA PRO A 88 0.96 9.25 1.37
C PRO A 88 1.63 7.91 1.73
N VAL A 89 1.07 7.21 2.73
CA VAL A 89 1.36 5.80 3.00
C VAL A 89 0.07 4.99 2.98
N ILE A 90 0.17 3.71 2.67
CA ILE A 90 -0.94 2.75 2.60
C ILE A 90 -0.77 1.75 3.74
N TYR A 91 -1.76 1.71 4.62
CA TYR A 91 -1.92 0.71 5.66
C TYR A 91 -2.64 -0.48 5.07
N THR A 92 -2.11 -1.66 5.29
CA THR A 92 -2.60 -2.90 4.72
C THR A 92 -2.74 -3.93 5.85
N MET A 93 -3.95 -4.43 6.11
CA MET A 93 -4.26 -5.24 7.30
C MET A 93 -5.52 -6.09 7.09
N ASN A 94 -5.74 -7.12 7.92
CA ASN A 94 -7.02 -7.82 8.00
C ASN A 94 -7.89 -7.27 9.13
N GLY A 95 -7.27 -6.70 10.16
CA GLY A 95 -7.95 -5.96 11.22
C GLY A 95 -7.00 -5.03 11.98
N LEU A 96 -7.57 -4.09 12.74
CA LEU A 96 -6.79 -3.09 13.48
C LEU A 96 -5.79 -3.70 14.48
N GLN A 97 -6.14 -4.84 15.07
CA GLN A 97 -5.30 -5.54 16.05
C GLN A 97 -3.99 -6.05 15.41
N ASP A 98 -3.94 -6.17 14.07
CA ASP A 98 -2.74 -6.61 13.38
C ASP A 98 -1.58 -5.59 13.53
N PHE A 99 -1.87 -4.33 13.83
CA PHE A 99 -0.84 -3.33 14.11
C PHE A 99 -0.37 -3.31 15.58
N GLU A 100 -0.82 -4.26 16.41
CA GLU A 100 -0.38 -4.40 17.79
C GLU A 100 0.79 -5.39 17.89
N GLY A 101 1.87 -4.98 18.55
CA GLY A 101 3.06 -5.81 18.77
C GLY A 101 4.29 -5.34 18.02
N GLU A 102 5.19 -6.28 17.75
CA GLU A 102 6.49 -6.00 17.16
C GLU A 102 6.38 -5.76 15.65
N PHE A 103 7.19 -4.83 15.17
CA PHE A 103 7.33 -4.56 13.75
C PHE A 103 8.78 -4.31 13.37
N GLU A 104 9.07 -4.58 12.11
CA GLU A 104 10.35 -4.30 11.50
C GLU A 104 10.16 -3.77 10.08
N GLY A 105 11.13 -3.03 9.59
CA GLY A 105 11.06 -2.46 8.28
C GLY A 105 12.27 -1.60 7.95
N TYR A 106 12.13 -0.87 6.86
CA TYR A 106 13.14 0.06 6.40
C TYR A 106 12.48 1.29 5.81
N VAL A 107 13.22 2.39 5.88
CA VAL A 107 12.95 3.64 5.19
C VAL A 107 14.20 3.94 4.39
N GLY A 108 14.05 4.19 3.10
CA GLY A 108 15.19 4.47 2.23
C GLY A 108 14.90 4.18 0.77
N ARG A 109 15.85 4.54 -0.10
CA ARG A 109 15.80 4.25 -1.55
C ARG A 109 14.49 4.67 -2.25
N GLY A 110 13.84 5.72 -1.78
CA GLY A 110 12.58 6.20 -2.36
C GLY A 110 11.31 5.58 -1.77
N GLU A 111 11.41 4.62 -0.84
CA GLU A 111 10.28 3.91 -0.26
C GLU A 111 10.35 3.75 1.27
N ILE A 112 9.20 3.49 1.87
CA ILE A 112 9.06 3.00 3.24
C ILE A 112 8.30 1.69 3.18
N ARG A 113 8.79 0.68 3.91
CA ARG A 113 8.08 -0.58 4.12
C ARG A 113 8.26 -1.03 5.56
N LEU A 114 7.17 -1.05 6.30
CA LEU A 114 7.07 -1.59 7.64
C LEU A 114 6.18 -2.85 7.61
N LYS A 115 6.54 -3.86 8.39
CA LYS A 115 5.84 -5.13 8.49
C LYS A 115 5.71 -5.54 9.96
N TRP A 116 4.51 -5.94 10.33
CA TRP A 116 4.19 -6.49 11.63
C TRP A 116 4.23 -8.02 11.60
N SER A 117 4.48 -8.62 12.76
CA SER A 117 4.48 -10.09 12.92
C SER A 117 3.12 -10.73 12.59
N SER A 118 2.03 -9.97 12.71
CA SER A 118 0.66 -10.34 12.31
C SER A 118 0.45 -10.47 10.80
N GLY A 119 1.34 -9.87 10.00
CA GLY A 119 1.18 -9.75 8.55
C GLY A 119 0.76 -8.36 8.05
N ALA A 120 0.33 -7.45 8.94
CA ALA A 120 0.01 -6.09 8.53
C ALA A 120 1.25 -5.34 8.01
N THR A 121 1.04 -4.44 7.05
CA THR A 121 2.11 -3.65 6.44
C THR A 121 1.74 -2.18 6.28
N ILE A 122 2.76 -1.32 6.33
CA ILE A 122 2.65 0.08 5.93
C ILE A 122 3.67 0.33 4.82
N GLN A 123 3.20 0.83 3.68
CA GLN A 123 4.04 1.08 2.51
C GLN A 123 3.81 2.46 1.92
N GLY A 124 4.85 3.08 1.38
CA GLY A 124 4.72 4.40 0.76
C GLY A 124 6.03 4.90 0.16
N ARG A 125 6.04 6.15 -0.29
CA ARG A 125 7.27 6.80 -0.78
C ARG A 125 8.00 7.49 0.37
N SER A 126 9.32 7.48 0.31
CA SER A 126 10.17 8.19 1.27
C SER A 126 11.28 8.92 0.54
N ASP A 127 11.45 10.20 0.84
CA ASP A 127 12.59 11.02 0.44
C ASP A 127 13.70 11.02 1.49
N LYS A 128 13.53 10.26 2.57
CA LYS A 128 14.46 10.21 3.71
C LYS A 128 15.57 9.19 3.47
N GLY A 129 16.65 9.34 4.22
CA GLY A 129 17.83 8.50 4.13
C GLY A 129 17.55 7.02 4.40
N ASP A 130 18.58 6.19 4.24
CA ASP A 130 18.48 4.75 4.44
C ASP A 130 18.66 4.39 5.92
N PHE A 131 17.60 3.94 6.58
CA PHE A 131 17.65 3.44 7.96
C PHE A 131 16.71 2.26 8.17
N LYS A 132 17.17 1.32 8.99
CA LYS A 132 16.35 0.21 9.48
C LYS A 132 15.49 0.72 10.64
N VAL A 133 14.24 0.29 10.67
CA VAL A 133 13.30 0.66 11.73
C VAL A 133 12.74 -0.63 12.33
N SER A 134 12.81 -0.74 13.64
CA SER A 134 12.10 -1.75 14.40
C SER A 134 11.52 -1.17 15.67
N GLY A 135 10.52 -1.83 16.22
CA GLY A 135 9.87 -1.32 17.41
C GLY A 135 8.67 -2.14 17.81
N ARG A 136 7.89 -1.57 18.72
CA ARG A 136 6.62 -2.12 19.17
C ARG A 136 5.54 -1.06 19.09
N SER A 137 4.35 -1.43 18.63
CA SER A 137 3.21 -0.53 18.53
C SER A 137 1.95 -1.07 19.16
N PHE A 138 1.01 -0.15 19.37
CA PHE A 138 -0.33 -0.39 19.86
C PHE A 138 -1.30 0.58 19.17
N VAL A 139 -2.57 0.16 19.07
CA VAL A 139 -3.61 0.96 18.42
C VAL A 139 -4.43 1.68 19.49
N LEU A 140 -4.56 3.00 19.33
CA LEU A 140 -5.46 3.82 20.11
C LEU A 140 -6.75 4.05 19.35
N ARG A 141 -7.89 3.70 19.94
CA ARG A 141 -9.22 4.05 19.42
C ARG A 141 -9.66 5.38 20.01
N ARG A 142 -10.13 6.30 19.16
CA ARG A 142 -10.73 7.56 19.60
C ARG A 142 -12.20 7.31 19.90
N SER A 143 -12.61 7.50 21.16
CA SER A 143 -14.03 7.57 21.50
C SER A 143 -14.57 8.91 21.00
N THR A 144 -15.46 8.84 20.02
CA THR A 144 -16.30 9.97 19.59
C THR A 144 -17.34 10.31 20.64
#